data_AF-S7PYJ1-F1
#
_entry.id   AF-S7PYJ1-F1
#
_cell.length_a   1.000
_cell.length_b   1.000
_cell.length_c   1.000
_cell.angle_alpha   90.00
_cell.angle_beta   90.00
_cell.angle_gamma   90.00
#
_symmetry.space_group_name_H-M   'P 1'
#
loop_
_entity.id
_entity.type
_entity.pdbx_description
1 polymer ?
#
loop_
_entity_poly.entity_id
_entity_poly.type
_entity_poly.pdbx_seq_one_letter_code
_entity_poly.pdbx_strand_id
1 'polypeptide(L)'
;MQQEVEPLSSSTLGTPSMHREAGALLADLETSEETQAWSLCRPNKSSKQYLRQVVAEYETLDRELPCIRKFLTPPAAQPLCLCLEISPEQDLTHLEVLEALEAELPGAMESGSVSSIRFENMNVICGTAGRRNRWLITVSDFQTRSRLLRTGLRLRGSAHPLLRHDELLLSDYRLHLRRSLVRRRMLEALGVEPTEED
;
A
#
# COMPACT_ATOMS: atom_id res chain seq x y z
N MET A 1 -13.03 -46.89 -27.45
CA MET A 1 -13.46 -48.06 -26.66
C MET A 1 -13.96 -47.52 -25.33
N GLN A 2 -15.27 -47.69 -25.03
CA GLN A 2 -15.92 -47.66 -23.70
C GLN A 2 -15.69 -46.38 -22.84
N GLN A 3 -16.62 -45.45 -22.57
CA GLN A 3 -18.09 -45.45 -22.31
C GLN A 3 -18.50 -45.80 -20.86
N GLU A 4 -19.03 -44.78 -20.16
CA GLU A 4 -19.95 -44.78 -18.99
C GLU A 4 -19.51 -45.61 -17.74
N VAL A 5 -20.01 -45.43 -16.51
CA VAL A 5 -21.40 -45.38 -16.01
C VAL A 5 -21.46 -44.74 -14.60
N GLU A 6 -22.44 -43.85 -14.35
CA GLU A 6 -23.04 -43.61 -13.03
C GLU A 6 -24.32 -44.47 -12.90
N PRO A 7 -24.74 -44.85 -11.68
CA PRO A 7 -26.11 -44.49 -11.29
C PRO A 7 -26.34 -44.20 -9.78
N LEU A 8 -27.27 -43.26 -9.51
CA LEU A 8 -28.51 -43.39 -8.68
C LEU A 8 -28.52 -44.48 -7.56
N SER A 9 -29.11 -44.30 -6.35
CA SER A 9 -30.25 -43.46 -5.94
C SER A 9 -30.65 -43.64 -4.45
N SER A 10 -31.24 -42.59 -3.86
CA SER A 10 -32.50 -42.58 -3.06
C SER A 10 -32.63 -43.05 -1.59
N SER A 11 -33.74 -42.58 -1.01
CA SER A 11 -34.19 -42.49 0.39
C SER A 11 -34.96 -43.69 0.97
N THR A 12 -35.14 -43.73 2.31
CA THR A 12 -36.35 -44.19 3.06
C THR A 12 -36.17 -43.71 4.53
N LEU A 13 -36.94 -42.79 5.14
CA LEU A 13 -38.37 -42.73 5.53
C LEU A 13 -38.71 -43.58 6.79
N GLY A 14 -39.22 -42.94 7.86
CA GLY A 14 -39.60 -43.66 9.10
C GLY A 14 -40.08 -42.78 10.27
N THR A 15 -41.38 -42.43 10.28
CA THR A 15 -42.11 -41.94 11.47
C THR A 15 -43.40 -42.77 11.63
N PRO A 16 -43.83 -43.08 12.86
CA PRO A 16 -45.03 -42.46 13.45
C PRO A 16 -44.79 -42.12 14.96
N SER A 17 -45.74 -41.74 15.84
CA SER A 17 -47.21 -41.75 15.79
C SER A 17 -47.88 -40.68 16.69
N MET A 18 -49.20 -40.80 16.84
CA MET A 18 -50.19 -40.07 17.65
C MET A 18 -50.20 -40.54 19.14
N HIS A 19 -50.93 -39.99 20.15
CA HIS A 19 -52.06 -39.05 20.23
C HIS A 19 -52.35 -38.60 21.70
N ARG A 20 -52.91 -37.38 21.94
CA ARG A 20 -53.81 -36.95 23.09
C ARG A 20 -53.32 -37.00 24.56
N GLU A 21 -53.86 -36.26 25.56
CA GLU A 21 -54.85 -35.15 25.65
C GLU A 21 -54.65 -34.28 26.93
N ALA A 22 -55.16 -33.04 26.90
CA ALA A 22 -55.50 -32.05 27.95
C ALA A 22 -55.07 -32.19 29.44
N GLY A 23 -54.58 -31.06 29.99
CA GLY A 23 -54.54 -30.75 31.43
C GLY A 23 -54.06 -29.32 31.70
N ALA A 24 -54.93 -28.42 32.14
CA ALA A 24 -54.62 -26.99 32.28
C ALA A 24 -53.97 -26.63 33.63
N LEU A 25 -53.07 -25.64 33.63
CA LEU A 25 -52.89 -24.70 34.74
C LEU A 25 -52.32 -23.37 34.21
N LEU A 26 -52.98 -22.26 34.57
CA LEU A 26 -52.58 -20.89 34.25
C LEU A 26 -51.53 -20.39 35.25
N ALA A 27 -50.44 -19.79 34.76
CA ALA A 27 -49.66 -18.78 35.48
C ALA A 27 -48.69 -18.04 34.53
N ASP A 28 -49.18 -16.95 33.95
CA ASP A 28 -48.52 -15.64 33.90
C ASP A 28 -46.99 -15.59 33.63
N LEU A 29 -46.59 -15.31 32.38
CA LEU A 29 -45.24 -14.81 32.06
C LEU A 29 -45.19 -14.05 30.70
N GLU A 30 -46.09 -13.08 30.49
CA GLU A 30 -45.82 -12.04 29.50
C GLU A 30 -44.90 -10.96 30.12
N THR A 31 -44.08 -10.31 29.29
CA THR A 31 -43.07 -9.28 29.62
C THR A 31 -41.75 -9.73 30.27
N SER A 32 -40.76 -10.13 29.46
CA SER A 32 -39.39 -9.55 29.46
C SER A 32 -38.46 -10.06 28.34
N GLU A 33 -38.99 -10.43 27.17
CA GLU A 33 -38.16 -10.70 25.99
C GLU A 33 -37.96 -9.41 25.18
N GLU A 34 -36.96 -8.57 25.53
CA GLU A 34 -36.29 -7.67 24.55
C GLU A 34 -35.06 -6.89 25.06
N THR A 35 -34.84 -6.72 26.37
CA THR A 35 -33.90 -5.67 26.87
C THR A 35 -32.55 -6.11 27.45
N GLN A 36 -32.12 -7.37 27.31
CA GLN A 36 -30.87 -7.88 27.94
C GLN A 36 -29.85 -8.55 26.99
N ALA A 37 -29.85 -8.23 25.70
CA ALA A 37 -28.86 -8.75 24.73
C ALA A 37 -27.73 -7.77 24.32
N TRP A 38 -27.66 -6.57 24.89
CA TRP A 38 -26.74 -5.49 24.44
C TRP A 38 -25.60 -5.10 25.40
N SER A 39 -25.43 -5.76 26.54
CA SER A 39 -24.47 -5.34 27.59
C SER A 39 -23.12 -6.09 27.60
N LEU A 40 -22.94 -7.13 26.78
CA LEU A 40 -21.82 -8.08 26.90
C LEU A 40 -20.47 -7.62 26.28
N CYS A 41 -20.40 -6.45 25.64
CA CYS A 41 -19.17 -5.93 25.02
C CYS A 41 -18.68 -4.61 25.64
N ARG A 42 -18.62 -4.50 26.97
CA ARG A 42 -17.75 -3.49 27.61
C ARG A 42 -16.30 -4.03 27.66
N PRO A 43 -15.33 -3.43 26.93
CA PRO A 43 -13.94 -3.86 27.00
C PRO A 43 -13.41 -3.69 28.43
N ASN A 44 -12.83 -4.76 28.96
CA ASN A 44 -12.33 -4.79 30.34
C ASN A 44 -11.22 -3.74 30.51
N LYS A 45 -11.14 -3.06 31.67
CA LYS A 45 -10.24 -1.90 31.85
C LYS A 45 -8.77 -2.25 31.55
N SER A 46 -8.35 -3.47 31.92
CA SER A 46 -7.04 -4.04 31.62
C SER A 46 -6.78 -4.22 30.12
N SER A 47 -7.78 -4.68 29.35
CA SER A 47 -7.66 -4.87 27.89
C SER A 47 -7.46 -3.54 27.16
N LYS A 48 -8.20 -2.49 27.53
CA LYS A 48 -8.00 -1.13 26.97
C LYS A 48 -6.64 -0.54 27.36
N GLN A 49 -6.12 -0.86 28.53
CA GLN A 49 -4.79 -0.43 28.97
C GLN A 49 -3.66 -1.17 28.23
N TYR A 50 -3.79 -2.48 28.04
CA TYR A 50 -2.86 -3.29 27.24
C TYR A 50 -2.79 -2.81 25.78
N LEU A 51 -3.95 -2.57 25.15
CA LEU A 51 -4.02 -2.06 23.78
C LEU A 51 -3.32 -0.70 23.63
N ARG A 52 -3.49 0.21 24.60
CA ARG A 52 -2.75 1.49 24.63
C ARG A 52 -1.24 1.31 24.74
N GLN A 53 -0.77 0.31 25.48
CA GLN A 53 0.66 0.01 25.60
C GLN A 53 1.23 -0.52 24.29
N VAL A 54 0.56 -1.48 23.64
CA VAL A 54 0.97 -2.00 22.32
C VAL A 54 0.95 -0.91 21.25
N VAL A 55 -0.04 -0.01 21.29
CA VAL A 55 -0.09 1.15 20.39
C VAL A 55 1.05 2.14 20.66
N ALA A 56 1.36 2.47 21.92
CA ALA A 56 2.49 3.34 22.24
C ALA A 56 3.85 2.73 21.82
N GLU A 57 4.01 1.42 21.96
CA GLU A 57 5.19 0.68 21.48
C GLU A 57 5.30 0.74 19.95
N TYR A 58 4.19 0.53 19.22
CA TYR A 58 4.16 0.71 17.77
C TYR A 58 4.45 2.17 17.36
N GLU A 59 3.86 3.16 18.03
CA GLU A 59 4.11 4.58 17.71
C GLU A 59 5.57 4.97 17.92
N THR A 60 6.22 4.37 18.91
CA THR A 60 7.66 4.56 19.14
C THR A 60 8.44 3.94 17.98
N LEU A 61 8.11 2.70 17.60
CA LEU A 61 8.74 2.00 16.49
C LEU A 61 8.52 2.69 15.13
N ASP A 62 7.33 3.21 14.82
CA ASP A 62 7.05 3.90 13.54
C ASP A 62 7.74 5.26 13.44
N ARG A 63 8.09 5.89 14.57
CA ARG A 63 8.98 7.07 14.62
C ARG A 63 10.45 6.72 14.36
N GLU A 64 10.88 5.51 14.74
CA GLU A 64 12.23 5.00 14.44
C GLU A 64 12.36 4.47 13.00
N LEU A 65 11.26 4.01 12.39
CA LEU A 65 11.23 3.62 10.98
C LEU A 65 11.44 4.84 10.07
N PRO A 66 12.29 4.76 9.03
CA PRO A 66 12.47 5.84 8.07
C PRO A 66 11.14 6.34 7.50
N CYS A 67 10.88 7.64 7.63
CA CYS A 67 9.68 8.28 7.11
C CYS A 67 9.49 8.00 5.61
N ILE A 68 8.25 8.01 5.14
CA ILE A 68 7.89 7.67 3.75
C ILE A 68 7.22 8.85 3.06
N ARG A 69 7.30 8.89 1.73
CA ARG A 69 6.52 9.84 0.91
C ARG A 69 5.03 9.67 1.22
N LYS A 70 4.37 10.75 1.63
CA LYS A 70 2.91 10.82 1.81
C LYS A 70 2.23 11.17 0.49
N PHE A 71 0.99 10.72 0.31
CA PHE A 71 0.19 10.97 -0.89
C PHE A 71 -1.24 11.33 -0.51
N LEU A 72 -1.72 12.50 -0.92
CA LEU A 72 -3.12 12.90 -0.72
C LEU A 72 -4.07 12.19 -1.72
N THR A 73 -3.56 11.93 -2.92
CA THR A 73 -4.27 11.25 -4.02
C THR A 73 -3.35 10.23 -4.68
N PRO A 74 -3.90 9.24 -5.43
CA PRO A 74 -3.08 8.32 -6.22
C PRO A 74 -2.16 9.09 -7.18
N PRO A 75 -0.88 8.71 -7.31
CA PRO A 75 0.04 9.39 -8.22
C PRO A 75 -0.42 9.25 -9.68
N ALA A 76 -0.32 10.34 -10.44
CA ALA A 76 -0.55 10.33 -11.88
C ALA A 76 0.56 9.57 -12.62
N ALA A 77 0.19 8.77 -13.62
CA ALA A 77 1.14 8.00 -14.41
C ALA A 77 2.01 8.91 -15.31
N GLN A 78 3.30 8.62 -15.37
CA GLN A 78 4.31 9.32 -16.16
C GLN A 78 5.10 8.31 -17.00
N PRO A 79 4.47 7.67 -18.00
CA PRO A 79 5.04 6.51 -18.69
C PRO A 79 6.29 6.81 -19.52
N LEU A 80 6.58 8.09 -19.79
CA LEU A 80 7.79 8.59 -20.46
C LEU A 80 8.85 9.13 -19.48
N CYS A 81 8.61 9.03 -18.17
CA CYS A 81 9.55 9.44 -17.14
C CYS A 81 10.40 8.25 -16.65
N LEU A 82 11.72 8.44 -16.72
CA LEU A 82 12.74 7.53 -16.21
C LEU A 82 13.31 8.07 -14.91
N CYS A 83 13.84 7.16 -14.10
CA CYS A 83 14.44 7.49 -12.82
C CYS A 83 15.82 6.85 -12.68
N LEU A 84 16.80 7.68 -12.33
CA LEU A 84 18.10 7.28 -11.80
C LEU A 84 18.05 7.41 -10.27
N GLU A 85 18.13 6.30 -9.55
CA GLU A 85 18.35 6.33 -8.09
C GLU A 85 19.85 6.43 -7.79
N ILE A 86 20.23 7.36 -6.92
CA ILE A 86 21.61 7.55 -6.45
C ILE A 86 21.71 7.21 -4.96
N SER A 87 22.83 6.66 -4.50
CA SER A 87 23.10 6.50 -3.07
C SER A 87 23.10 7.85 -2.34
N PRO A 88 22.70 7.91 -1.05
CA PRO A 88 22.62 9.17 -0.32
C PRO A 88 24.00 9.85 -0.10
N GLU A 89 25.10 9.10 -0.23
CA GLU A 89 26.47 9.60 -0.11
C GLU A 89 27.00 10.24 -1.41
N GLN A 90 26.32 10.06 -2.54
CA GLN A 90 26.83 10.43 -3.86
C GLN A 90 26.11 11.66 -4.43
N ASP A 91 26.91 12.64 -4.80
CA ASP A 91 26.52 14.02 -5.13
C ASP A 91 26.61 14.27 -6.65
N LEU A 92 25.69 13.70 -7.43
CA LEU A 92 25.65 14.01 -8.87
C LEU A 92 25.03 15.38 -9.13
N THR A 93 25.72 16.19 -9.93
CA THR A 93 25.25 17.48 -10.41
C THR A 93 24.36 17.34 -11.65
N HIS A 94 23.61 18.40 -11.96
CA HIS A 94 22.78 18.42 -13.18
C HIS A 94 23.63 18.33 -14.46
N LEU A 95 24.85 18.88 -14.44
CA LEU A 95 25.77 18.85 -15.57
C LEU A 95 26.22 17.41 -15.87
N GLU A 96 26.64 16.65 -14.85
CA GLU A 96 27.06 15.26 -15.04
C GLU A 96 25.95 14.37 -15.61
N VAL A 97 24.69 14.59 -15.19
CA VAL A 97 23.53 13.87 -15.73
C VAL A 97 23.25 14.27 -17.18
N LEU A 98 23.42 15.54 -17.54
CA LEU A 98 23.32 16.02 -18.93
C LEU A 98 24.42 15.44 -19.83
N GLU A 99 25.68 15.49 -19.38
CA GLU A 99 26.83 14.95 -20.12
C GLU A 99 26.70 13.44 -20.35
N ALA A 100 26.25 12.70 -19.33
CA ALA A 100 25.99 11.26 -19.46
C ALA A 100 24.83 10.95 -20.41
N LEU A 101 23.78 11.78 -20.45
CA LEU A 101 22.68 11.65 -21.41
C LEU A 101 23.12 11.97 -22.83
N GLU A 102 23.91 13.02 -23.03
CA GLU A 102 24.44 13.43 -24.34
C GLU A 102 25.41 12.38 -24.90
N ALA A 103 26.22 11.74 -24.04
CA ALA A 103 27.09 10.63 -24.44
C ALA A 103 26.31 9.37 -24.90
N GLU A 104 25.19 9.05 -24.24
CA GLU A 104 24.34 7.90 -24.60
C GLU A 104 23.34 8.22 -25.74
N LEU A 105 22.97 9.50 -25.90
CA LEU A 105 22.04 10.04 -26.89
C LEU A 105 22.54 11.40 -27.44
N PRO A 106 23.46 11.42 -28.42
CA PRO A 106 23.95 12.67 -28.99
C PRO A 106 22.83 13.52 -29.60
N GLY A 107 22.81 14.81 -29.29
CA GLY A 107 21.80 15.78 -29.69
C GLY A 107 20.46 15.62 -28.96
N ALA A 108 20.38 14.91 -27.83
CA ALA A 108 19.11 14.58 -27.19
C ALA A 108 18.30 15.80 -26.73
N MET A 109 18.99 16.82 -26.22
CA MET A 109 18.37 18.05 -25.76
C MET A 109 17.91 18.92 -26.94
N GLU A 110 18.77 19.09 -27.95
CA GLU A 110 18.51 19.92 -29.14
C GLU A 110 17.40 19.35 -30.03
N SER A 111 17.35 18.02 -30.16
CA SER A 111 16.29 17.31 -30.89
C SER A 111 14.96 17.20 -30.14
N GLY A 112 14.93 17.57 -28.85
CA GLY A 112 13.76 17.36 -27.98
C GLY A 112 13.48 15.89 -27.61
N SER A 113 14.44 14.98 -27.84
CA SER A 113 14.37 13.58 -27.43
C SER A 113 14.29 13.43 -25.89
N VAL A 114 15.02 14.30 -25.18
CA VAL A 114 14.88 14.52 -23.73
C VAL A 114 14.16 15.86 -23.51
N SER A 115 13.00 15.82 -22.86
CA SER A 115 12.13 16.98 -22.66
C SER A 115 12.37 17.70 -21.33
N SER A 116 12.82 16.99 -20.28
CA SER A 116 13.23 17.62 -19.01
C SER A 116 14.07 16.68 -18.14
N ILE A 117 14.87 17.28 -17.26
CA ILE A 117 15.60 16.60 -16.19
C ILE A 117 15.26 17.32 -14.87
N ARG A 118 15.02 16.58 -13.79
CA ARG A 118 14.68 17.13 -12.46
C ARG A 118 15.31 16.31 -11.35
N PHE A 119 15.64 16.95 -10.23
CA PHE A 119 16.12 16.29 -9.03
C PHE A 119 15.02 16.22 -7.96
N GLU A 120 14.71 15.01 -7.47
CA GLU A 120 13.89 14.78 -6.28
C GLU A 120 14.80 14.42 -5.10
N ASN A 121 14.92 15.33 -4.13
CA ASN A 121 15.54 15.04 -2.85
C ASN A 121 14.57 14.22 -1.99
N MET A 122 14.71 12.91 -2.02
CA MET A 122 13.83 11.99 -1.30
C MET A 122 13.94 12.14 0.23
N ASN A 123 15.08 12.64 0.74
CA ASN A 123 15.27 12.89 2.16
C ASN A 123 14.39 14.05 2.64
N VAL A 124 14.33 15.14 1.86
CA VAL A 124 13.43 16.28 2.10
C VAL A 124 11.97 15.88 1.89
N ILE A 125 11.64 15.18 0.80
CA ILE A 125 10.26 14.73 0.49
C ILE A 125 9.68 13.82 1.58
N CYS A 126 10.52 12.95 2.16
CA CYS A 126 10.08 12.03 3.23
C CYS A 126 10.24 12.62 4.64
N GLY A 127 11.06 13.66 4.84
CA GLY A 127 11.44 14.15 6.16
C GLY A 127 12.30 13.16 6.94
N THR A 128 13.27 12.51 6.30
CA THR A 128 14.18 11.52 6.93
C THR A 128 15.50 11.42 6.16
N ALA A 129 16.55 10.92 6.79
CA ALA A 129 17.87 10.74 6.16
C ALA A 129 18.05 9.33 5.56
N GLY A 130 19.14 9.11 4.81
CA GLY A 130 19.50 7.80 4.25
C GLY A 130 18.62 7.31 3.09
N ARG A 131 17.70 8.14 2.57
CA ARG A 131 16.93 7.83 1.35
C ARG A 131 17.80 8.09 0.12
N ARG A 132 17.74 7.16 -0.85
CA ARG A 132 18.30 7.37 -2.19
C ARG A 132 17.59 8.54 -2.87
N ASN A 133 18.36 9.52 -3.33
CA ASN A 133 17.81 10.62 -4.11
C ASN A 133 17.56 10.17 -5.56
N ARG A 134 16.70 10.89 -6.27
CA ARG A 134 16.22 10.49 -7.59
C ARG A 134 16.42 11.60 -8.62
N TRP A 135 17.02 11.27 -9.76
CA TRP A 135 16.93 12.12 -10.94
C TRP A 135 15.85 11.59 -11.87
N LEU A 136 14.91 12.46 -12.22
CA LEU A 136 13.81 12.18 -13.13
C LEU A 136 14.18 12.72 -14.52
N ILE A 137 14.12 11.87 -15.52
CA ILE A 137 14.46 12.18 -16.92
C ILE A 137 13.21 11.91 -17.75
N THR A 138 12.59 12.96 -18.28
CA THR A 138 11.40 12.85 -19.14
C THR A 138 11.86 12.86 -20.59
N VAL A 139 11.49 11.83 -21.35
CA VAL A 139 11.73 11.75 -22.80
C VAL A 139 10.46 12.01 -23.60
N SER A 140 10.59 12.30 -24.88
CA SER A 140 9.43 12.55 -25.75
C SER A 140 8.77 11.29 -26.30
N ASP A 141 9.47 10.15 -26.36
CA ASP A 141 8.97 8.93 -27.00
C ASP A 141 9.39 7.60 -26.32
N PHE A 142 8.64 6.53 -26.64
CA PHE A 142 8.85 5.20 -26.07
C PHE A 142 10.09 4.45 -26.59
N GLN A 143 10.61 4.78 -27.77
CA GLN A 143 11.83 4.20 -28.33
C GLN A 143 13.05 4.76 -27.60
N THR A 144 13.14 6.08 -27.42
CA THR A 144 14.17 6.73 -26.59
C THR A 144 14.10 6.22 -25.15
N ARG A 145 12.90 6.14 -24.56
CA ARG A 145 12.70 5.54 -23.23
C ARG A 145 13.26 4.11 -23.16
N SER A 146 12.94 3.28 -24.16
CA SER A 146 13.32 1.87 -24.17
C SER A 146 14.79 1.64 -24.52
N ARG A 147 15.45 2.60 -25.18
CA ARG A 147 16.91 2.63 -25.34
C ARG A 147 17.58 2.89 -23.99
N LEU A 148 17.21 3.97 -23.31
CA LEU A 148 17.76 4.35 -22.01
C LEU A 148 17.52 3.31 -20.91
N LEU A 149 16.37 2.62 -20.90
CA LEU A 149 16.13 1.49 -19.99
C LEU A 149 17.06 0.28 -20.22
N ARG A 150 17.65 0.14 -21.42
CA ARG A 150 18.59 -0.95 -21.73
C ARG A 150 20.05 -0.55 -21.54
N THR A 151 20.41 0.71 -21.82
CA THR A 151 21.80 1.19 -21.72
C THR A 151 22.14 1.73 -20.33
N GLY A 152 21.18 2.31 -19.62
CA GLY A 152 21.44 3.09 -18.43
C GLY A 152 22.16 4.40 -18.74
N LEU A 153 22.89 4.93 -17.76
CA LEU A 153 23.81 6.06 -17.91
C LEU A 153 25.20 5.73 -17.35
N ARG A 154 26.25 6.28 -17.95
CA ARG A 154 27.62 6.17 -17.45
C ARG A 154 28.03 7.46 -16.74
N LEU A 155 28.21 7.38 -15.43
CA LEU A 155 28.48 8.52 -14.55
C LEU A 155 29.71 8.21 -13.70
N ARG A 156 30.70 9.11 -13.69
CA ARG A 156 32.01 8.92 -13.01
C ARG A 156 32.66 7.54 -13.31
N GLY A 157 32.55 7.08 -14.55
CA GLY A 157 33.06 5.77 -15.02
C GLY A 157 32.17 4.55 -14.72
N SER A 158 31.18 4.69 -13.83
CA SER A 158 30.28 3.60 -13.41
C SER A 158 28.97 3.60 -14.20
N ALA A 159 28.49 2.40 -14.56
CA ALA A 159 27.19 2.23 -15.20
C ALA A 159 26.06 2.23 -14.16
N HIS A 160 25.06 3.08 -14.36
CA HIS A 160 23.90 3.21 -13.49
C HIS A 160 22.63 2.83 -14.28
N PRO A 161 21.86 1.83 -13.83
CA PRO A 161 20.62 1.45 -14.51
C PRO A 161 19.56 2.55 -14.35
N LEU A 162 18.76 2.75 -15.40
CA LEU A 162 17.57 3.58 -15.35
C LEU A 162 16.34 2.70 -15.10
N LEU A 163 15.44 3.17 -14.25
CA LEU A 163 14.18 2.53 -13.89
C LEU A 163 13.00 3.34 -14.45
N ARG A 164 11.81 2.74 -14.54
CA ARG A 164 10.60 3.52 -14.85
C ARG A 164 10.17 4.28 -13.60
N HIS A 165 9.89 5.59 -13.73
CA HIS A 165 9.47 6.40 -12.59
C HIS A 165 8.20 5.84 -11.93
N ASP A 166 7.21 5.43 -12.74
CA ASP A 166 5.95 4.84 -12.27
C ASP A 166 6.15 3.61 -11.37
N GLU A 167 7.15 2.77 -11.62
CA GLU A 167 7.39 1.55 -10.83
C GLU A 167 7.89 1.88 -9.41
N LEU A 168 8.75 2.90 -9.30
CA LEU A 168 9.20 3.43 -8.01
C LEU A 168 8.09 4.19 -7.29
N LEU A 169 7.37 5.06 -8.00
CA LEU A 169 6.32 5.91 -7.42
C LEU A 169 5.11 5.07 -6.95
N LEU A 170 4.74 4.02 -7.68
CA LEU A 170 3.74 3.04 -7.23
C LEU A 170 4.22 2.22 -6.04
N SER A 171 5.52 1.94 -5.92
CA SER A 171 6.09 1.24 -4.77
C SER A 171 6.04 2.12 -3.51
N ASP A 172 6.41 3.40 -3.62
CA ASP A 172 6.24 4.40 -2.57
C ASP A 172 4.75 4.53 -2.16
N TYR A 173 3.84 4.62 -3.13
CA TYR A 173 2.40 4.76 -2.88
C TYR A 173 1.79 3.53 -2.20
N ARG A 174 2.19 2.31 -2.60
CA ARG A 174 1.79 1.07 -1.92
C ARG A 174 2.27 1.01 -0.47
N LEU A 175 3.49 1.51 -0.20
CA LEU A 175 4.02 1.59 1.16
C LEU A 175 3.25 2.63 2.00
N HIS A 176 2.90 3.77 1.41
CA HIS A 176 2.02 4.77 2.02
C HIS A 176 0.67 4.17 2.40
N LEU A 177 -0.07 3.56 1.46
CA LEU A 177 -1.36 2.92 1.74
C LEU A 177 -1.28 1.88 2.86
N ARG A 178 -0.20 1.10 2.93
CA ARG A 178 0.02 0.12 4.02
C ARG A 178 0.17 0.81 5.38
N ARG A 179 1.02 1.84 5.52
CA ARG A 179 1.16 2.56 6.79
C ARG A 179 -0.12 3.30 7.18
N SER A 180 -0.78 3.97 6.24
CA SER A 180 -2.05 4.67 6.49
C SER A 180 -3.16 3.73 6.97
N LEU A 181 -3.26 2.52 6.40
CA LEU A 181 -4.23 1.51 6.84
C LEU A 181 -3.94 0.99 8.26
N VAL A 182 -2.66 0.76 8.60
CA VAL A 182 -2.28 0.32 9.95
C VAL A 182 -2.57 1.43 10.97
N ARG A 183 -2.13 2.67 10.69
CA ARG A 183 -2.42 3.86 11.52
C ARG A 183 -3.92 4.02 11.77
N ARG A 184 -4.75 3.93 10.72
CA ARG A 184 -6.22 4.02 10.85
C ARG A 184 -6.78 2.95 11.79
N ARG A 185 -6.43 1.68 11.58
CA ARG A 185 -6.87 0.56 12.43
C ARG A 185 -6.46 0.71 13.89
N MET A 186 -5.30 1.31 14.16
CA MET A 186 -4.86 1.61 15.52
C MET A 186 -5.69 2.71 16.18
N LEU A 187 -6.00 3.79 15.44
CA LEU A 187 -6.85 4.89 15.91
C LEU A 187 -8.28 4.40 16.20
N GLU A 188 -8.86 3.62 15.27
CA GLU A 188 -10.14 2.92 15.44
C GLU A 188 -10.13 2.07 16.73
N ALA A 189 -9.09 1.28 16.95
CA ALA A 189 -8.97 0.42 18.13
C ALA A 189 -8.83 1.20 19.45
N LEU A 190 -8.25 2.41 19.44
CA LEU A 190 -8.21 3.31 20.60
C LEU A 190 -9.57 3.97 20.90
N GLY A 191 -10.50 3.98 19.93
CA GLY A 191 -11.72 4.78 19.96
C GLY A 191 -11.44 6.27 19.72
N VAL A 192 -10.46 6.56 18.86
CA VAL A 192 -10.20 7.91 18.34
C VAL A 192 -10.97 8.02 17.02
N GLU A 193 -12.01 8.86 17.01
CA GLU A 193 -12.72 9.18 15.77
C GLU A 193 -11.76 9.80 14.74
N PRO A 194 -11.90 9.47 13.45
CA PRO A 194 -11.06 10.05 12.42
C PRO A 194 -11.35 11.55 12.31
N THR A 195 -10.40 12.39 12.72
CA THR A 195 -10.37 13.80 12.33
C THR A 195 -10.22 13.87 10.81
N GLU A 196 -10.98 14.74 10.12
CA GLU A 196 -10.96 14.84 8.65
C GLU A 196 -9.65 15.43 8.06
N GLU A 197 -8.59 15.54 8.86
CA GLU A 197 -7.30 16.15 8.53
C GLU A 197 -6.13 15.15 8.68
N ASP A 198 -6.01 14.17 7.78
CA ASP A 198 -4.79 13.33 7.62
C ASP A 198 -4.72 12.61 6.23
#